data_AF-A0A0H3GSS6-F1
#
_entry.id   AF-A0A0H3GSS6-F1
#
_cell.length_a   1.000
_cell.length_b   1.000
_cell.length_c   1.000
_cell.angle_alpha   90.00
_cell.angle_beta   90.00
_cell.angle_gamma   90.00
#
_symmetry.space_group_name_H-M   'P 1'
#
loop_
_entity.id
_entity.type
_entity.pdbx_description
1 polymer ?
#
loop_
_entity_poly.entity_id
_entity_poly.type
_entity_poly.pdbx_seq_one_letter_code
_entity_poly.pdbx_strand_id
1 'polypeptide(L)'
;MIALSQFNSLSKDEAAGLLAPCVAIPAWGEMLVSLRPFASRHALLQAARKAMANWGEDELNAALSAHPRIGEKPTGGQAHAALSRQEQSAVDSENERLAQALREGNARYEARFGRVFLIRAKGRSGDEMLQALTRRLQHTADEEVAEALAQLREITMLRLEGVIGE
;
A
#
# COMPACT_ATOMS: atom_id res chain seq x y z
N MET A 1 5.94 -15.06 6.49
CA MET A 1 5.24 -15.73 5.38
C MET A 1 4.67 -17.05 5.85
N ILE A 2 3.53 -17.47 5.30
CA ILE A 2 3.02 -18.85 5.40
C ILE A 2 3.07 -19.52 4.02
N ALA A 3 3.11 -20.86 3.97
CA ALA A 3 3.09 -21.59 2.70
C ALA A 3 1.72 -21.47 2.02
N LEU A 4 1.67 -21.62 0.69
CA LEU A 4 0.40 -21.57 -0.04
C LEU A 4 -0.58 -22.66 0.40
N SER A 5 -0.06 -23.86 0.70
CA SER A 5 -0.85 -24.99 1.20
C SER A 5 -1.51 -24.69 2.55
N GLN A 6 -0.82 -23.94 3.42
CA GLN A 6 -1.38 -23.46 4.68
C GLN A 6 -2.46 -22.42 4.42
N PHE A 7 -2.19 -21.43 3.56
CA PHE A 7 -3.18 -20.42 3.18
C PHE A 7 -4.46 -21.04 2.60
N ASN A 8 -4.34 -22.05 1.74
CA ASN A 8 -5.47 -22.75 1.15
C ASN A 8 -6.33 -23.49 2.19
N SER A 9 -5.77 -23.86 3.34
CA SER A 9 -6.43 -24.65 4.37
C SER A 9 -6.97 -23.83 5.56
N LEU A 10 -6.62 -22.55 5.67
CA LEU A 10 -7.11 -21.67 6.73
C LEU A 10 -8.63 -21.50 6.68
N SER A 11 -9.25 -21.22 7.84
CA SER A 11 -10.63 -20.74 7.87
C SER A 11 -10.79 -19.45 7.04
N LYS A 12 -12.03 -19.10 6.67
CA LYS A 12 -12.28 -17.86 5.92
C LYS A 12 -11.82 -16.62 6.70
N ASP A 13 -12.08 -16.59 8.00
CA ASP A 13 -11.75 -15.46 8.86
C ASP A 13 -10.24 -15.32 9.07
N GLU A 14 -9.53 -16.43 9.31
CA GLU A 14 -8.06 -16.40 9.43
C GLU A 14 -7.40 -15.97 8.12
N ALA A 15 -7.88 -16.46 6.98
CA ALA A 15 -7.35 -16.07 5.68
C ALA A 15 -7.62 -14.60 5.36
N ALA A 16 -8.82 -14.09 5.68
CA ALA A 16 -9.15 -12.68 5.50
C ALA A 16 -8.29 -11.78 6.41
N GLY A 17 -8.14 -12.15 7.69
CA GLY A 17 -7.29 -11.44 8.65
C GLY A 17 -5.82 -11.42 8.24
N LEU A 18 -5.33 -12.48 7.59
CA LEU A 18 -3.97 -12.54 7.05
C LEU A 18 -3.77 -11.59 5.85
N LEU A 19 -4.79 -11.38 5.03
CA LEU A 19 -4.75 -10.48 3.87
C LEU A 19 -5.02 -9.01 4.22
N ALA A 20 -5.75 -8.74 5.31
CA ALA A 20 -6.16 -7.40 5.71
C ALA A 20 -5.01 -6.36 5.81
N PRO A 21 -3.78 -6.70 6.25
CA PRO A 21 -2.66 -5.76 6.25
C PRO A 21 -2.16 -5.36 4.85
N CYS A 22 -2.54 -6.08 3.78
CA CYS A 22 -2.08 -5.78 2.43
C CYS A 22 -2.74 -4.52 1.87
N VAL A 23 -4.03 -4.32 2.14
CA VAL A 23 -4.79 -3.13 1.74
C VAL A 23 -6.09 -3.02 2.55
N ALA A 24 -6.47 -1.81 2.92
CA ALA A 24 -7.72 -1.54 3.65
C ALA A 24 -8.97 -1.53 2.73
N ILE A 25 -9.08 -2.53 1.85
CA ILE A 25 -10.24 -2.77 0.98
C ILE A 25 -10.72 -4.21 1.25
N PRO A 26 -11.67 -4.42 2.17
CA PRO A 26 -12.10 -5.77 2.60
C PRO A 26 -12.53 -6.67 1.44
N ALA A 27 -13.29 -6.11 0.49
CA ALA A 27 -13.78 -6.83 -0.69
C ALA A 27 -12.66 -7.49 -1.52
N TRP A 28 -11.46 -6.89 -1.56
CA TRP A 28 -10.32 -7.49 -2.26
C TRP A 28 -9.82 -8.76 -1.55
N GLY A 29 -9.69 -8.71 -0.22
CA GLY A 29 -9.29 -9.87 0.59
C GLY A 29 -10.33 -10.98 0.53
N GLU A 30 -11.61 -10.64 0.68
CA GLU A 30 -12.74 -11.57 0.61
C GLU A 30 -12.80 -12.29 -0.75
N MET A 31 -12.60 -11.56 -1.85
CA MET A 31 -12.54 -12.15 -3.19
C MET A 31 -11.46 -13.21 -3.27
N LEU A 32 -10.24 -12.92 -2.81
CA LEU A 32 -9.13 -13.89 -2.83
C LEU A 32 -9.38 -15.09 -1.92
N VAL A 33 -9.94 -14.86 -0.73
CA VAL A 33 -10.31 -15.93 0.20
C VAL A 33 -11.35 -16.87 -0.42
N SER A 34 -12.30 -16.33 -1.20
CA SER A 34 -13.36 -17.11 -1.85
C SER A 34 -12.88 -17.95 -3.04
N LEU A 35 -11.77 -17.57 -3.66
CA LEU A 35 -11.18 -18.25 -4.83
C LEU A 35 -10.26 -19.42 -4.45
N ARG A 36 -10.04 -19.67 -3.15
CA ARG A 36 -9.24 -20.81 -2.68
C ARG A 36 -9.95 -22.15 -2.99
N PRO A 37 -9.19 -23.23 -3.24
CA PRO A 37 -7.73 -23.29 -3.21
C PRO A 37 -7.08 -22.80 -4.50
N PHE A 38 -5.97 -22.06 -4.40
CA PHE A 38 -5.15 -21.68 -5.54
C PHE A 38 -4.17 -22.79 -5.92
N ALA A 39 -4.03 -23.04 -7.23
CA ALA A 39 -3.14 -24.08 -7.76
C ALA A 39 -1.64 -23.77 -7.61
N SER A 40 -1.26 -22.49 -7.53
CA SER A 40 0.12 -22.05 -7.34
C SER A 40 0.16 -20.62 -6.82
N ARG A 41 1.31 -20.19 -6.30
CA ARG A 41 1.50 -18.80 -5.87
C ARG A 41 1.33 -17.85 -7.05
N HIS A 42 1.79 -18.25 -8.24
CA HIS A 42 1.55 -17.52 -9.47
C HIS A 42 0.05 -17.29 -9.73
N ALA A 43 -0.79 -18.32 -9.58
CA ALA A 43 -2.24 -18.20 -9.76
C ALA A 43 -2.87 -17.23 -8.75
N LEU A 44 -2.45 -17.29 -7.47
CA LEU A 44 -2.86 -16.33 -6.45
C LEU A 44 -2.51 -14.88 -6.84
N LEU A 45 -1.26 -14.63 -7.24
CA LEU A 45 -0.81 -13.28 -7.61
C LEU A 45 -1.50 -12.76 -8.88
N GLN A 46 -1.87 -13.65 -9.83
CA GLN A 46 -2.67 -13.25 -10.99
C GLN A 46 -4.12 -12.91 -10.59
N ALA A 47 -4.74 -13.70 -9.72
CA ALA A 47 -6.08 -13.39 -9.20
C ALA A 47 -6.10 -12.07 -8.41
N ALA A 48 -5.07 -11.82 -7.59
CA ALA A 48 -4.88 -10.57 -6.86
C ALA A 48 -4.85 -9.35 -7.78
N ARG A 49 -4.06 -9.39 -8.87
CA ARG A 49 -4.00 -8.32 -9.88
C ARG A 49 -5.34 -8.09 -10.57
N LYS A 50 -6.05 -9.16 -10.94
CA LYS A 50 -7.39 -9.06 -11.54
C LYS A 50 -8.40 -8.43 -10.57
N ALA A 51 -8.36 -8.79 -9.29
CA ALA A 51 -9.27 -8.27 -8.28
C ALA A 51 -9.10 -6.76 -7.99
N MET A 52 -7.95 -6.17 -8.33
CA MET A 52 -7.68 -4.73 -8.19
C MET A 52 -7.74 -3.95 -9.51
N ALA A 53 -8.08 -4.60 -10.62
CA ALA A 53 -8.07 -3.98 -11.96
C ALA A 53 -9.05 -2.81 -12.06
N ASN A 54 -10.21 -2.93 -11.43
CA ASN A 54 -11.30 -1.96 -11.53
C ASN A 54 -11.35 -0.96 -10.37
N TRP A 55 -10.34 -0.91 -9.49
CA TRP A 55 -10.30 0.09 -8.43
C TRP A 55 -10.34 1.51 -9.01
N GLY A 56 -11.23 2.32 -8.47
CA GLY A 56 -11.39 3.74 -8.77
C GLY A 56 -11.06 4.61 -7.55
N GLU A 57 -11.54 5.85 -7.59
CA GLU A 57 -11.27 6.83 -6.54
C GLU A 57 -11.86 6.43 -5.18
N ASP A 58 -13.01 5.75 -5.16
CA ASP A 58 -13.64 5.28 -3.92
C ASP A 58 -12.76 4.26 -3.20
N GLU A 59 -12.24 3.26 -3.90
CA GLU A 59 -11.28 2.30 -3.33
C GLU A 59 -9.98 2.97 -2.88
N LEU A 60 -9.50 3.95 -3.64
CA LEU A 60 -8.32 4.73 -3.27
C LEU A 60 -8.55 5.45 -1.93
N ASN A 61 -9.66 6.19 -1.80
CA ASN A 61 -9.98 6.94 -0.60
C ASN A 61 -10.19 6.01 0.61
N ALA A 62 -10.88 4.89 0.41
CA ALA A 62 -11.06 3.87 1.45
C ALA A 62 -9.72 3.32 1.94
N ALA A 63 -8.82 2.94 1.02
CA ALA A 63 -7.50 2.42 1.36
C ALA A 63 -6.63 3.44 2.09
N LEU A 64 -6.73 4.72 1.75
CA LEU A 64 -5.92 5.79 2.30
C LEU A 64 -6.34 6.24 3.70
N SER A 65 -7.58 5.96 4.12
CA SER A 65 -8.08 6.31 5.46
C SER A 65 -7.21 5.78 6.61
N ALA A 66 -6.46 4.69 6.38
CA ALA A 66 -5.56 4.08 7.34
C ALA A 66 -4.06 4.29 7.01
N HIS A 67 -3.70 5.05 5.98
CA HIS A 67 -2.32 5.10 5.49
C HIS A 67 -1.46 6.15 6.22
N PRO A 68 -0.30 5.78 6.78
CA PRO A 68 0.64 6.75 7.35
C PRO A 68 1.23 7.65 6.27
N ARG A 69 1.53 8.91 6.62
CA ARG A 69 2.25 9.85 5.76
C ARG A 69 3.72 9.43 5.59
N ILE A 70 4.32 9.79 4.46
CA ILE A 70 5.76 9.63 4.26
C ILE A 70 6.51 10.59 5.19
N GLY A 71 7.48 10.06 5.95
CA GLY A 71 8.21 10.80 6.97
C GLY A 71 7.60 10.67 8.38
N GLU A 72 6.38 10.15 8.51
CA GLU A 72 5.72 9.89 9.79
C GLU A 72 5.65 8.37 10.04
N LYS A 73 6.79 7.80 10.48
CA LYS A 73 6.88 6.36 10.76
C LYS A 73 5.94 6.01 11.94
N PRO A 74 4.90 5.17 11.73
CA PRO A 74 3.92 4.87 12.78
C PRO A 74 4.56 4.06 13.91
N THR A 75 4.06 4.26 15.13
CA THR A 75 4.45 3.49 16.32
C THR A 75 3.56 2.24 16.50
N GLY A 76 3.97 1.33 17.39
CA GLY A 76 3.18 0.14 17.74
C GLY A 76 3.52 -1.15 16.96
N GLY A 77 3.02 -2.27 17.49
CA GLY A 77 3.34 -3.63 17.02
C GLY A 77 2.38 -4.22 15.99
N GLN A 78 1.36 -3.48 15.54
CA GLN A 78 0.40 -3.97 14.56
C GLN A 78 1.07 -4.18 13.19
N ALA A 79 0.63 -5.19 12.43
CA ALA A 79 1.22 -5.57 11.15
C ALA A 79 1.31 -4.39 10.16
N HIS A 80 0.26 -3.57 10.07
CA HIS A 80 0.23 -2.40 9.19
C HIS A 80 1.30 -1.36 9.55
N ALA A 81 1.49 -1.08 10.85
CA ALA A 81 2.53 -0.16 11.31
C ALA A 81 3.93 -0.72 11.04
N ALA A 82 4.13 -2.03 11.26
CA ALA A 82 5.41 -2.69 10.96
C ALA A 82 5.74 -2.66 9.46
N LEU A 83 4.78 -2.93 8.58
CA LEU A 83 4.94 -2.86 7.12
C LEU A 83 5.30 -1.43 6.68
N SER A 84 4.59 -0.41 7.16
CA SER A 84 4.88 0.97 6.81
C SER A 84 6.30 1.40 7.24
N ARG A 85 6.78 0.96 8.41
CA ARG A 85 8.15 1.25 8.85
C ARG A 85 9.19 0.56 7.96
N GLN A 86 8.94 -0.69 7.59
CA GLN A 86 9.83 -1.45 6.70
C GLN A 86 9.88 -0.80 5.31
N GLU A 87 8.74 -0.39 4.78
CA GLU A 87 8.60 0.26 3.47
C GLU A 87 9.32 1.62 3.43
N GLN A 88 9.21 2.42 4.50
CA GLN A 88 9.87 3.73 4.63
C GLN A 88 11.29 3.66 5.22
N SER A 89 11.93 2.48 5.24
CA SER A 89 13.24 2.30 5.89
C SER A 89 14.37 3.11 5.25
N ALA A 90 14.27 3.42 3.95
CA ALA A 90 15.26 4.21 3.22
C ALA A 90 15.04 5.73 3.31
N VAL A 91 14.02 6.20 4.06
CA VAL A 91 13.88 7.62 4.40
C VAL A 91 14.86 7.95 5.52
N ASP A 92 15.84 8.80 5.21
CA ASP A 92 16.76 9.38 6.18
C ASP A 92 16.00 10.34 7.11
N SER A 93 15.72 9.88 8.33
CA SER A 93 15.01 10.66 9.34
C SER A 93 15.87 11.69 10.06
N GLU A 94 17.20 11.62 9.95
CA GLU A 94 18.12 12.57 10.59
C GLU A 94 18.34 13.81 9.71
N ASN A 95 18.01 13.73 8.42
CA ASN A 95 18.04 14.87 7.52
C ASN A 95 16.85 15.81 7.78
N GLU A 96 17.04 16.77 8.69
CA GLU A 96 15.99 17.73 9.09
C GLU A 96 15.39 18.52 7.92
N ARG A 97 16.22 18.89 6.93
CA ARG A 97 15.76 19.63 5.74
C ARG A 97 14.81 18.80 4.90
N LEU A 98 15.18 17.55 4.64
CA LEU A 98 14.34 16.59 3.92
C LEU A 98 13.05 16.32 4.71
N ALA A 99 13.14 16.09 6.02
CA ALA A 99 11.98 15.86 6.87
C ALA A 99 11.00 17.04 6.84
N GLN A 100 11.52 18.28 6.89
CA GLN A 100 10.70 19.49 6.77
C GLN A 100 10.04 19.59 5.38
N ALA A 101 10.80 19.37 4.30
CA ALA A 101 10.27 19.42 2.95
C ALA A 101 9.18 18.36 2.69
N LEU A 102 9.33 17.15 3.25
CA LEU A 102 8.30 16.12 3.19
C LEU A 102 7.04 16.53 3.97
N ARG A 103 7.17 17.10 5.18
CA ARG A 103 6.01 17.60 5.95
C ARG A 103 5.24 18.68 5.18
N GLU A 104 5.94 19.68 4.66
CA GLU A 104 5.32 20.75 3.87
C GLU A 104 4.69 20.22 2.57
N GLY A 105 5.37 19.30 1.90
CA GLY A 105 4.86 18.65 0.69
C GLY A 105 3.58 17.85 0.95
N ASN A 106 3.54 17.05 2.02
CA ASN A 106 2.34 16.30 2.42
C ASN A 106 1.17 17.24 2.71
N ALA A 107 1.40 18.32 3.47
CA ALA A 107 0.37 19.31 3.77
C ALA A 107 -0.19 19.98 2.50
N ARG A 108 0.68 20.36 1.54
CA ARG A 108 0.26 20.91 0.24
C ARG A 108 -0.53 19.90 -0.58
N TYR A 109 -0.13 18.63 -0.56
CA TYR A 109 -0.81 17.57 -1.29
C TYR A 109 -2.21 17.32 -0.73
N GLU A 110 -2.35 17.20 0.59
CA GLU A 110 -3.64 17.04 1.25
C GLU A 110 -4.57 18.24 1.02
N ALA A 111 -4.04 19.46 1.06
CA ALA A 111 -4.82 20.66 0.76
C ALA A 111 -5.33 20.70 -0.70
N ARG A 112 -4.56 20.13 -1.65
CA ARG A 112 -4.92 20.11 -3.07
C ARG A 112 -5.86 18.97 -3.45
N PHE A 113 -5.59 17.78 -2.93
CA PHE A 113 -6.23 16.54 -3.39
C PHE A 113 -7.14 15.89 -2.34
N GLY A 114 -7.21 16.41 -1.11
CA GLY A 114 -8.12 15.94 -0.07
C GLY A 114 -7.80 14.55 0.50
N ARG A 115 -6.60 14.01 0.24
CA ARG A 115 -6.16 12.68 0.70
C ARG A 115 -4.66 12.65 0.98
N VAL A 116 -4.20 11.66 1.74
CA VAL A 116 -2.78 11.45 2.02
C VAL A 116 -1.99 11.13 0.74
N PHE A 117 -0.77 11.64 0.63
CA PHE A 117 0.14 11.28 -0.46
C PHE A 117 0.58 9.82 -0.36
N LEU A 118 0.30 9.04 -1.41
CA LEU A 118 0.63 7.62 -1.47
C LEU A 118 1.74 7.35 -2.49
N ILE A 119 2.78 6.65 -2.06
CA ILE A 119 3.84 6.16 -2.96
C ILE A 119 4.39 4.83 -2.46
N ARG A 120 4.77 3.93 -3.38
CA ARG A 120 5.50 2.71 -3.03
C ARG A 120 6.89 3.10 -2.53
N ALA A 121 7.05 3.13 -1.21
CA ALA A 121 8.26 3.63 -0.55
C ALA A 121 9.42 2.61 -0.57
N LYS A 122 9.13 1.30 -0.62
CA LYS A 122 10.16 0.25 -0.57
C LYS A 122 11.22 0.48 -1.64
N GLY A 123 12.47 0.70 -1.22
CA GLY A 123 13.62 0.91 -2.10
C GLY A 123 13.77 2.32 -2.66
N ARG A 124 12.96 3.30 -2.23
CA ARG A 124 13.12 4.71 -2.59
C ARG A 124 13.75 5.49 -1.44
N SER A 125 14.65 6.40 -1.76
CA SER A 125 15.14 7.42 -0.84
C SER A 125 14.05 8.47 -0.55
N GLY A 126 14.22 9.23 0.55
CA GLY A 126 13.33 10.35 0.82
C GLY A 126 13.38 11.44 -0.26
N ASP A 127 14.54 11.69 -0.88
CA ASP A 127 14.67 12.64 -1.99
C ASP A 127 13.87 12.21 -3.22
N GLU A 128 13.92 10.93 -3.61
CA GLU A 128 13.10 10.40 -4.72
C GLU A 128 11.60 10.54 -4.42
N MET A 129 11.19 10.31 -3.17
CA MET A 129 9.80 10.49 -2.75
C MET A 129 9.39 11.96 -2.76
N LEU A 130 10.26 12.88 -2.32
CA LEU A 130 10.03 14.32 -2.37
C LEU A 130 9.93 14.83 -3.82
N GLN A 131 10.76 14.33 -4.72
CA GLN A 131 10.69 14.64 -6.14
C GLN A 131 9.39 14.15 -6.77
N ALA A 132 8.97 12.91 -6.47
CA ALA A 132 7.70 12.37 -6.93
C ALA A 132 6.51 13.20 -6.40
N LEU A 133 6.53 13.57 -5.12
CA LEU A 133 5.54 14.44 -4.48
C LEU A 133 5.47 15.81 -5.17
N THR A 134 6.63 16.43 -5.43
CA THR A 134 6.72 17.73 -6.09
C THR A 134 6.18 17.70 -7.51
N ARG A 135 6.48 16.63 -8.28
CA ARG A 135 5.93 16.43 -9.63
C ARG A 135 4.41 16.23 -9.58
N ARG A 136 3.93 15.34 -8.72
CA ARG A 136 2.51 14.98 -8.60
C ARG A 136 1.61 16.12 -8.13
N LEU A 137 2.16 17.07 -7.37
CA LEU A 137 1.47 18.32 -7.05
C LEU A 137 1.06 19.16 -8.30
N GLN A 138 1.66 18.89 -9.47
CA GLN A 138 1.32 19.57 -10.72
C GLN A 138 0.23 18.86 -11.53
N HIS A 139 -0.18 17.65 -11.13
CA HIS A 139 -1.21 16.89 -11.83
C HIS A 139 -2.59 17.54 -11.74
N THR A 140 -3.42 17.22 -12.73
CA THR A 140 -4.88 17.26 -12.61
C THR A 140 -5.38 16.23 -11.61
N ALA A 141 -6.66 16.31 -11.21
CA ALA A 141 -7.25 15.35 -10.29
C ALA A 141 -7.22 13.92 -10.86
N ASP A 142 -7.58 13.74 -12.14
CA ASP A 142 -7.67 12.41 -12.78
C ASP A 142 -6.30 11.76 -12.97
N GLU A 143 -5.29 12.54 -13.38
CA GLU A 143 -3.90 12.07 -13.48
C GLU A 143 -3.37 11.59 -12.11
N GLU A 144 -3.69 12.33 -11.05
CA GLU A 144 -3.25 11.97 -9.71
C GLU A 144 -3.96 10.72 -9.18
N VAL A 145 -5.27 10.59 -9.40
CA VAL A 145 -6.01 9.36 -9.04
C VAL A 145 -5.43 8.15 -9.76
N ALA A 146 -5.12 8.28 -11.06
CA ALA A 146 -4.53 7.20 -11.84
C ALA A 146 -3.16 6.76 -11.30
N GLU A 147 -2.24 7.71 -11.02
CA GLU A 147 -0.93 7.37 -10.48
C GLU A 147 -1.02 6.85 -9.03
N ALA A 148 -1.85 7.44 -8.18
CA ALA A 148 -2.04 6.98 -6.81
C ALA A 148 -2.59 5.54 -6.76
N LEU A 149 -3.54 5.20 -7.62
CA LEU A 149 -4.03 3.83 -7.76
C LEU A 149 -2.94 2.87 -8.27
N ALA A 150 -2.09 3.29 -9.20
CA ALA A 150 -0.95 2.47 -9.63
C ALA A 150 0.01 2.19 -8.47
N GLN A 151 0.32 3.21 -7.65
CA GLN A 151 1.14 3.03 -6.44
C GLN A 151 0.47 2.13 -5.40
N LEU A 152 -0.84 2.25 -5.19
CA LEU A 152 -1.60 1.38 -4.28
C LEU A 152 -1.49 -0.08 -4.70
N ARG A 153 -1.68 -0.38 -5.99
CA ARG A 153 -1.54 -1.74 -6.54
C ARG A 153 -0.12 -2.29 -6.33
N GLU A 154 0.91 -1.50 -6.56
CA GLU A 154 2.30 -1.91 -6.26
C GLU A 154 2.48 -2.29 -4.78
N ILE A 155 2.00 -1.45 -3.86
CA ILE A 155 2.10 -1.70 -2.41
C ILE A 155 1.35 -2.97 -2.02
N THR A 156 0.10 -3.12 -2.47
CA THR A 156 -0.72 -4.30 -2.16
C THR A 156 -0.04 -5.58 -2.63
N MET A 157 0.51 -5.58 -3.85
CA MET A 157 1.21 -6.75 -4.37
C MET A 157 2.50 -7.07 -3.60
N LEU A 158 3.31 -6.05 -3.27
CA LEU A 158 4.53 -6.26 -2.47
C LEU A 158 4.22 -6.83 -1.09
N ARG A 159 3.14 -6.36 -0.45
CA ARG A 159 2.69 -6.87 0.84
C ARG A 159 2.19 -8.31 0.72
N LEU A 160 1.33 -8.61 -0.27
CA LEU A 160 0.84 -9.97 -0.52
C LEU A 160 2.01 -10.95 -0.76
N GLU A 161 2.98 -10.53 -1.57
CA GLU A 161 4.16 -11.32 -1.87
C GLU A 161 5.03 -11.61 -0.63
N GLY A 162 5.02 -10.71 0.37
CA GLY A 162 5.69 -10.88 1.66
C GLY A 162 4.87 -11.64 2.72
N VAL A 163 3.62 -11.99 2.43
CA VAL A 163 2.73 -12.72 3.34
C VAL A 163 2.59 -14.19 2.93
N ILE A 164 2.42 -14.48 1.64
CA ILE A 164 2.21 -15.84 1.12
C ILE A 164 3.43 -16.32 0.32
N GLY A 165 4.02 -17.42 0.76
CA GLY A 165 5.09 -18.14 0.09
C GLY A 165 4.56 -19.15 -0.94
N GLU A 166 5.46 -19.94 -1.52
CA GLU A 166 5.10 -21.11 -2.33
C GLU A 166 4.40 -22.20 -1.50
#